data_AF-A0A151E4C2-F1
#
_entry.id   AF-A0A151E4C2-F1
#
_cell.length_a   1.000
_cell.length_b   1.000
_cell.length_c   1.000
_cell.angle_alpha   90.00
_cell.angle_beta   90.00
_cell.angle_gamma   90.00
#
_symmetry.space_group_name_H-M   'P 1'
#
loop_
_entity.id
_entity.type
_entity.pdbx_description
1 polymer ?
#
loop_
_entity_poly.entity_id
_entity_poly.type
_entity_poly.pdbx_seq_one_letter_code
_entity_poly.pdbx_strand_id
1 'polypeptide(L)'
;MPNRLFKKGLLIGTIALFIGMSVYPISGLKNKNFLHISSDSYQDIGDCPINITVHEAYDLLTNSSNGIQIPIDIRGEDNWNESFIDTPWPEHPRWIGHIDDVMEELYGEEVIVYCEGGYRSLIWCYLVLCSANFTGTVYNMNGGIKAWIEAGLPVRNNTPPDAPTVKGKVMIHQPGPYNYKFKATDPENDYLRYFIDWGDGTYEWTDYNESGKEIIVSHYWNDKGTAMVVARANDTYGALGPEGYLEWSKDDNKKKIIRNIVPYKDEDKLQFKHIFPLIKGYFIIRAKIFF
;
A
#
# COMPACT_ATOMS: atom_id res chain seq x y z
N MET A 1 -55.64 -16.77 -24.60
CA MET A 1 -55.32 -15.46 -24.00
C MET A 1 -56.31 -15.21 -22.87
N PRO A 2 -55.94 -14.67 -21.69
CA PRO A 2 -54.75 -13.88 -21.38
C PRO A 2 -53.81 -14.46 -20.29
N ASN A 3 -52.63 -13.83 -20.23
CA ASN A 3 -51.46 -14.04 -19.38
C ASN A 3 -51.70 -13.86 -17.87
N ARG A 4 -50.84 -14.49 -17.03
CA ARG A 4 -49.90 -13.75 -16.14
C ARG A 4 -48.91 -14.63 -15.33
N LEU A 5 -47.64 -14.20 -15.45
CA LEU A 5 -46.63 -13.99 -14.40
C LEU A 5 -45.79 -15.15 -13.85
N PHE A 6 -44.54 -15.16 -14.32
CA PHE A 6 -43.31 -15.60 -13.65
C PHE A 6 -43.23 -15.17 -12.17
N LYS A 7 -42.82 -16.09 -11.29
CA LYS A 7 -42.14 -15.76 -10.03
C LYS A 7 -40.91 -16.64 -9.81
N LYS A 8 -39.85 -15.96 -9.39
CA LYS A 8 -38.46 -16.38 -9.16
C LYS A 8 -38.34 -17.32 -7.96
N GLY A 9 -37.51 -18.35 -8.07
CA GLY A 9 -36.96 -19.10 -6.94
C GLY A 9 -35.52 -18.65 -6.67
N LEU A 10 -35.29 -18.09 -5.50
CA LEU A 10 -34.01 -17.63 -4.97
C LEU A 10 -33.30 -18.81 -4.29
N LEU A 11 -32.14 -19.25 -4.79
CA LEU A 11 -31.28 -20.20 -4.07
C LEU A 11 -30.14 -19.42 -3.40
N ILE A 12 -30.21 -19.30 -2.08
CA ILE A 12 -29.16 -18.69 -1.25
C ILE A 12 -28.10 -19.77 -1.03
N GLY A 13 -26.94 -19.64 -1.70
CA GLY A 13 -25.76 -20.44 -1.41
C GLY A 13 -24.94 -19.78 -0.31
N THR A 14 -24.95 -20.35 0.88
CA THR A 14 -24.02 -20.03 1.97
C THR A 14 -22.68 -20.70 1.69
N ILE A 15 -21.63 -19.90 1.41
CA ILE A 15 -20.25 -20.39 1.36
C ILE A 15 -19.69 -20.30 2.78
N ALA A 16 -19.50 -21.46 3.42
CA ALA A 16 -18.76 -21.57 4.67
C ALA A 16 -17.26 -21.64 4.38
N LEU A 17 -16.52 -20.62 4.82
CA LEU A 17 -15.07 -20.57 4.83
C LEU A 17 -14.57 -21.36 6.04
N PHE A 18 -13.93 -22.52 5.84
CA PHE A 18 -13.31 -23.25 6.95
C PHE A 18 -11.88 -22.77 7.16
N ILE A 19 -11.68 -22.07 8.27
CA ILE A 19 -10.38 -21.75 8.87
C ILE A 19 -10.00 -22.92 9.78
N GLY A 20 -8.79 -23.46 9.59
CA GLY A 20 -7.98 -24.23 10.52
C GLY A 20 -8.63 -25.35 11.34
N MET A 21 -8.38 -26.62 10.99
CA MET A 21 -8.30 -27.71 11.98
C MET A 21 -7.31 -28.79 11.53
N SER A 22 -6.55 -29.28 12.51
CA SER A 22 -5.62 -30.42 12.47
C SER A 22 -6.14 -31.62 11.68
N VAL A 23 -5.27 -32.19 10.84
CA VAL A 23 -5.50 -33.47 10.14
C VAL A 23 -5.61 -34.64 11.13
N TYR A 24 -6.78 -35.25 11.21
CA TYR A 24 -6.93 -36.66 11.56
C TYR A 24 -7.52 -37.40 10.36
N PRO A 25 -7.05 -38.63 10.04
CA PRO A 25 -7.53 -39.35 8.88
C PRO A 25 -8.86 -40.05 9.25
N ILE A 26 -9.98 -39.50 8.78
CA ILE A 26 -11.24 -40.26 8.79
C ILE A 26 -11.31 -41.05 7.48
N SER A 27 -10.97 -42.33 7.60
CA SER A 27 -11.28 -43.35 6.61
C SER A 27 -12.80 -43.45 6.44
N GLY A 28 -13.32 -43.09 5.27
CA GLY A 28 -14.67 -43.47 4.86
C GLY A 28 -15.50 -42.37 4.19
N LEU A 29 -15.17 -42.03 2.94
CA LEU A 29 -16.16 -41.50 2.00
C LEU A 29 -15.82 -41.99 0.58
N LYS A 30 -16.43 -43.12 0.21
CA LYS A 30 -16.51 -43.58 -1.18
C LYS A 30 -17.63 -42.82 -1.87
N ASN A 31 -17.34 -41.60 -2.34
CA ASN A 31 -18.04 -41.04 -3.49
C ASN A 31 -17.18 -39.93 -4.10
N LYS A 32 -16.38 -40.28 -5.12
CA LYS A 32 -15.67 -39.31 -5.95
C LYS A 32 -16.67 -38.70 -6.94
N ASN A 33 -17.54 -37.83 -6.46
CA ASN A 33 -18.10 -36.81 -7.34
C ASN A 33 -17.01 -35.75 -7.48
N PHE A 34 -16.09 -36.01 -8.42
CA PHE A 34 -15.21 -34.98 -8.93
C PHE A 34 -16.11 -33.86 -9.44
N LEU A 35 -15.98 -32.66 -8.89
CA LEU A 35 -16.56 -31.46 -9.48
C LEU A 35 -15.97 -31.34 -10.88
N HIS A 36 -16.69 -31.83 -11.88
CA HIS A 36 -16.41 -31.53 -13.28
C HIS A 36 -16.82 -30.07 -13.48
N ILE A 37 -15.88 -29.18 -13.22
CA ILE A 37 -15.98 -27.81 -13.73
C ILE A 37 -15.85 -27.96 -15.24
N SER A 38 -16.92 -27.66 -15.99
CA SER A 38 -16.87 -27.69 -17.44
C SER A 38 -15.85 -26.63 -17.90
N SER A 39 -14.82 -27.10 -18.61
CA SER A 39 -13.75 -26.31 -19.23
C SER A 39 -14.25 -25.14 -20.08
N ASP A 40 -15.50 -25.18 -20.51
CA ASP A 40 -16.02 -24.34 -21.57
C ASP A 40 -16.56 -22.97 -21.08
N SER A 41 -16.38 -22.67 -19.79
CA SER A 41 -16.62 -21.33 -19.20
C SER A 41 -15.35 -20.59 -18.80
N TYR A 42 -14.18 -21.22 -18.99
CA TYR A 42 -12.88 -20.58 -18.92
C TYR A 42 -12.55 -20.06 -20.32
N GLN A 43 -13.16 -18.93 -20.70
CA GLN A 43 -12.76 -18.21 -21.90
C GLN A 43 -11.32 -17.73 -21.72
N ASP A 44 -10.37 -18.40 -22.39
CA ASP A 44 -9.11 -17.90 -22.92
C ASP A 44 -8.49 -16.67 -22.23
N ILE A 45 -8.38 -16.73 -20.90
CA ILE A 45 -7.38 -15.95 -20.17
C ILE A 45 -6.10 -16.66 -20.58
N GLY A 46 -5.26 -16.06 -21.43
CA GLY A 46 -4.05 -16.68 -21.97
C GLY A 46 -3.05 -17.10 -20.87
N ASP A 47 -1.74 -16.96 -21.09
CA ASP A 47 -0.74 -17.30 -20.06
C ASP A 47 -0.74 -16.32 -18.85
N CYS A 48 -1.85 -15.68 -18.48
CA CYS A 48 -1.96 -14.72 -17.38
C CYS A 48 -2.53 -15.38 -16.10
N PRO A 49 -1.86 -15.29 -14.93
CA PRO A 49 -0.49 -14.82 -14.80
C PRO A 49 0.51 -15.87 -15.29
N ILE A 50 1.67 -15.39 -15.75
CA ILE A 50 2.80 -16.26 -16.08
C ILE A 50 3.41 -16.71 -14.75
N ASN A 51 3.38 -18.01 -14.48
CA ASN A 51 3.94 -18.54 -13.23
C ASN A 51 5.45 -18.73 -13.38
N ILE A 52 6.22 -18.08 -12.51
CA ILE A 52 7.68 -18.12 -12.51
C ILE A 52 8.21 -18.61 -11.16
N THR A 53 9.38 -19.23 -11.18
CA THR A 53 10.17 -19.56 -9.99
C THR A 53 10.82 -18.32 -9.39
N VAL A 54 11.33 -18.43 -8.16
CA VAL A 54 12.05 -17.33 -7.51
C VAL A 54 13.37 -16.97 -8.20
N HIS A 55 14.01 -17.92 -8.88
CA HIS A 55 15.23 -17.66 -9.66
C HIS A 55 14.90 -16.92 -10.96
N GLU A 56 13.84 -17.32 -11.67
CA GLU A 56 13.37 -16.58 -12.84
C GLU A 56 12.92 -15.17 -12.46
N ALA A 57 12.26 -15.00 -11.32
CA ALA A 57 11.90 -13.67 -10.80
C ALA A 57 13.15 -12.82 -10.49
N TYR A 58 14.17 -13.40 -9.87
CA TYR A 58 15.43 -12.70 -9.59
C TYR A 58 16.18 -12.31 -10.87
N ASP A 59 16.21 -13.19 -11.87
CA ASP A 59 16.82 -12.91 -13.17
C ASP A 59 16.11 -11.77 -13.91
N LEU A 60 14.78 -11.69 -13.80
CA LEU A 60 14.00 -10.56 -14.32
C LEU A 60 14.38 -9.27 -13.59
N LEU A 61 14.30 -9.28 -12.25
CA LEU A 61 14.49 -8.13 -11.37
C LEU A 61 15.93 -7.62 -11.24
N THR A 62 16.90 -8.27 -11.87
CA THR A 62 18.31 -7.86 -11.86
C THR A 62 18.86 -7.56 -13.25
N ASN A 63 18.02 -7.66 -14.29
CA ASN A 63 18.42 -7.49 -15.66
C ASN A 63 17.54 -6.47 -16.40
N SER A 64 17.92 -5.20 -16.30
CA SER A 64 17.19 -4.10 -16.95
C SER A 64 17.20 -4.12 -18.49
N SER A 65 17.85 -5.11 -19.15
CA SER A 65 17.82 -5.24 -20.62
C SER A 65 16.52 -5.83 -21.15
N ASN A 66 15.71 -6.45 -20.29
CA ASN A 66 14.42 -7.04 -20.62
C ASN A 66 13.22 -6.10 -20.37
N GLY A 67 13.47 -4.89 -19.86
CA GLY A 67 12.44 -4.02 -19.29
C GLY A 67 12.77 -3.70 -17.83
N ILE A 68 11.85 -3.00 -17.15
CA ILE A 68 11.90 -2.81 -15.70
C ILE A 68 10.65 -3.50 -15.16
N GLN A 69 10.83 -4.51 -14.31
CA GLN A 69 9.71 -5.18 -13.66
C GLN A 69 9.46 -4.58 -12.28
N ILE A 70 8.19 -4.52 -11.88
CA ILE A 70 7.78 -3.98 -10.58
C ILE A 70 7.39 -5.16 -9.68
N PRO A 71 8.19 -5.47 -8.65
CA PRO A 71 7.79 -6.47 -7.68
C PRO A 71 6.73 -5.91 -6.74
N ILE A 72 5.62 -6.65 -6.60
CA ILE A 72 4.45 -6.25 -5.83
C ILE A 72 4.23 -7.23 -4.69
N ASP A 73 4.35 -6.71 -3.47
CA ASP A 73 4.00 -7.41 -2.26
C ASP A 73 2.54 -7.14 -1.87
N ILE A 74 1.74 -8.21 -1.81
CA ILE A 74 0.34 -8.16 -1.37
C ILE A 74 0.12 -8.74 0.03
N ARG A 75 1.19 -8.86 0.84
CA ARG A 75 1.10 -9.21 2.27
C ARG A 75 0.63 -8.00 3.08
N GLY A 76 0.41 -8.22 4.39
CA GLY A 76 0.07 -7.13 5.30
C GLY A 76 1.26 -6.22 5.57
N GLU A 77 0.98 -4.99 6.04
CA GLU A 77 1.97 -3.96 6.36
C GLU A 77 3.05 -4.46 7.32
N ASP A 78 2.67 -5.18 8.38
CA ASP A 78 3.61 -5.75 9.34
C ASP A 78 4.61 -6.70 8.68
N ASN A 79 4.15 -7.53 7.73
CA ASN A 79 5.02 -8.46 7.02
C ASN A 79 5.92 -7.75 6.00
N TRP A 80 5.43 -6.68 5.40
CA TRP A 80 6.22 -5.82 4.51
C TRP A 80 7.36 -5.16 5.28
N ASN A 81 7.04 -4.50 6.40
CA ASN A 81 8.02 -3.80 7.22
C ASN A 81 9.03 -4.76 7.87
N GLU A 82 8.59 -5.97 8.25
CA GLU A 82 9.50 -7.00 8.76
C GLU A 82 10.56 -7.38 7.73
N SER A 83 10.16 -7.69 6.50
CA SER A 83 11.07 -8.02 5.42
C SER A 83 10.35 -8.13 4.08
N PHE A 84 10.92 -7.59 3.02
CA PHE A 84 10.48 -7.73 1.62
C PHE A 84 11.65 -8.08 0.70
N ILE A 85 11.37 -8.47 -0.55
CA ILE A 85 12.44 -8.80 -1.51
C ILE A 85 13.26 -7.54 -1.82
N ASP A 86 14.58 -7.66 -1.83
CA ASP A 86 15.49 -6.55 -2.11
C ASP A 86 16.08 -6.70 -3.51
N THR A 87 15.99 -5.65 -4.32
CA THR A 87 16.42 -5.65 -5.72
C THR A 87 17.24 -4.40 -6.01
N PRO A 88 18.25 -4.48 -6.88
CA PRO A 88 18.99 -3.30 -7.29
C PRO A 88 18.07 -2.29 -8.00
N TRP A 89 18.45 -1.02 -7.98
CA TRP A 89 17.84 0.01 -8.83
C TRP A 89 17.97 -0.40 -10.32
N PRO A 90 16.95 -0.19 -11.19
CA PRO A 90 15.75 0.65 -11.01
C PRO A 90 14.49 -0.07 -10.50
N GLU A 91 14.56 -1.34 -10.14
CA GLU A 91 13.40 -2.08 -9.66
C GLU A 91 13.07 -1.68 -8.22
N HIS A 92 11.88 -1.12 -8.02
CA HIS A 92 11.38 -0.72 -6.70
C HIS A 92 10.26 -1.64 -6.23
N PRO A 93 10.52 -2.50 -5.24
CA PRO A 93 9.48 -3.23 -4.54
C PRO A 93 8.40 -2.26 -4.03
N ARG A 94 7.15 -2.58 -4.37
CA ARG A 94 5.97 -1.84 -3.92
C ARG A 94 5.11 -2.72 -3.04
N TRP A 95 4.65 -2.15 -1.94
CA TRP A 95 3.61 -2.74 -1.13
C TRP A 95 2.25 -2.21 -1.56
N ILE A 96 1.29 -3.12 -1.76
CA ILE A 96 -0.09 -2.75 -2.08
C ILE A 96 -0.97 -3.16 -0.91
N GLY A 97 -1.30 -2.18 -0.07
CA GLY A 97 -2.25 -2.35 1.02
C GLY A 97 -3.72 -2.39 0.56
N HIS A 98 -4.04 -1.69 -0.54
CA HIS A 98 -5.39 -1.61 -1.08
C HIS A 98 -5.43 -1.77 -2.60
N ILE A 99 -6.46 -2.47 -3.08
CA ILE A 99 -6.63 -2.84 -4.49
C ILE A 99 -6.85 -1.64 -5.43
N ASP A 100 -7.40 -0.55 -4.90
CA ASP A 100 -7.72 0.64 -5.70
C ASP A 100 -6.43 1.39 -6.12
N ASP A 101 -5.33 1.22 -5.37
CA ASP A 101 -4.03 1.86 -5.65
C ASP A 101 -3.27 1.19 -6.82
N VAL A 102 -3.74 0.03 -7.28
CA VAL A 102 -3.05 -0.84 -8.24
C VAL A 102 -3.22 -0.35 -9.67
N MET A 103 -4.45 0.01 -10.06
CA MET A 103 -4.83 0.01 -11.47
C MET A 103 -4.42 1.28 -12.22
N GLU A 104 -4.31 2.41 -11.51
CA GLU A 104 -3.87 3.68 -12.10
C GLU A 104 -2.34 3.76 -12.19
N GLU A 105 -1.62 3.23 -11.19
CA GLU A 105 -0.16 3.34 -11.11
C GLU A 105 0.61 2.30 -11.93
N LEU A 106 0.00 1.15 -12.23
CA LEU A 106 0.69 0.01 -12.84
C LEU A 106 0.25 -0.24 -14.30
N TYR A 107 -0.57 0.63 -14.86
CA TYR A 107 -1.17 0.41 -16.18
C TYR A 107 -0.10 0.28 -17.28
N GLY A 108 0.03 -0.93 -17.85
CA GLY A 108 0.99 -1.22 -18.91
C GLY A 108 2.37 -1.66 -18.43
N GLU A 109 2.58 -1.73 -17.11
CA GLU A 109 3.84 -2.17 -16.51
C GLU A 109 3.96 -3.71 -16.46
N GLU A 110 5.19 -4.21 -16.40
CA GLU A 110 5.44 -5.62 -16.11
C GLU A 110 5.55 -5.84 -14.60
N VAL A 111 4.67 -6.66 -14.04
CA VAL A 111 4.55 -6.80 -12.58
C VAL A 111 4.82 -8.22 -12.13
N ILE A 112 5.57 -8.37 -11.04
CA ILE A 112 5.82 -9.66 -10.38
C ILE A 112 5.14 -9.65 -9.03
N VAL A 113 4.00 -10.33 -8.93
CA VAL A 113 3.20 -10.35 -7.72
C VAL A 113 3.60 -11.53 -6.85
N TYR A 114 3.78 -11.27 -5.56
CA TYR A 114 4.05 -12.32 -4.58
C TYR A 114 3.32 -12.09 -3.27
N CYS A 115 3.12 -13.19 -2.55
CA CYS A 115 2.70 -13.16 -1.17
C CYS A 115 3.67 -14.02 -0.34
N GLU A 116 3.23 -14.50 0.82
CA GLU A 116 4.07 -15.33 1.67
C GLU A 116 4.45 -16.68 1.03
N GLY A 117 3.49 -17.35 0.36
CA GLY A 117 3.66 -18.70 -0.18
C GLY A 117 3.21 -18.88 -1.63
N GLY A 118 2.93 -17.79 -2.36
CA GLY A 118 2.53 -17.81 -3.78
C GLY A 118 1.03 -18.06 -4.06
N TYR A 119 0.26 -18.66 -3.14
CA TYR A 119 -1.15 -18.98 -3.41
C TYR A 119 -2.07 -17.75 -3.45
N ARG A 120 -1.90 -16.80 -2.51
CA ARG A 120 -2.72 -15.56 -2.49
C ARG A 120 -2.42 -14.67 -3.69
N SER A 121 -1.16 -14.59 -4.11
CA SER A 121 -0.74 -13.81 -5.27
C SER A 121 -1.29 -14.39 -6.56
N LEU A 122 -1.30 -15.72 -6.70
CA LEU A 122 -1.91 -16.38 -7.85
C LEU A 122 -3.40 -16.01 -7.99
N ILE A 123 -4.17 -16.15 -6.91
CA ILE A 123 -5.60 -15.78 -6.91
C ILE A 123 -5.77 -14.30 -7.22
N TRP A 124 -4.96 -13.45 -6.58
CA TRP A 124 -5.04 -12.01 -6.76
C TRP A 124 -4.74 -11.59 -8.21
N CYS A 125 -3.70 -12.16 -8.85
CA CYS A 125 -3.42 -11.91 -10.25
C CYS A 125 -4.62 -12.24 -11.15
N TYR A 126 -5.25 -13.40 -10.95
CA TYR A 126 -6.42 -13.79 -11.74
C TYR A 126 -7.62 -12.85 -11.54
N LEU A 127 -7.92 -12.47 -10.30
CA LEU A 127 -9.13 -11.71 -9.96
C LEU A 127 -8.99 -10.20 -10.10
N VAL A 128 -7.76 -9.69 -10.14
CA VAL A 128 -7.48 -8.25 -10.10
C VAL A 128 -6.84 -7.78 -11.39
N LEU A 129 -5.78 -8.44 -11.84
CA LEU A 129 -5.04 -7.96 -13.00
C LEU A 129 -5.55 -8.60 -14.29
N CYS A 130 -5.56 -9.93 -14.36
CA CYS A 130 -5.94 -10.67 -15.57
C CYS A 130 -7.41 -10.46 -15.95
N SER A 131 -8.31 -10.29 -14.98
CA SER A 131 -9.73 -10.04 -15.25
C SER A 131 -10.05 -8.57 -15.57
N ALA A 132 -9.12 -7.64 -15.40
CA ALA A 132 -9.41 -6.20 -15.42
C ALA A 132 -8.89 -5.44 -16.64
N ASN A 133 -8.68 -6.13 -17.78
CA ASN A 133 -8.15 -5.51 -19.01
C ASN A 133 -6.80 -4.78 -18.77
N PHE A 134 -6.02 -5.26 -17.79
CA PHE A 134 -4.66 -4.82 -17.55
C PHE A 134 -3.82 -5.13 -18.78
N THR A 135 -3.10 -4.14 -19.30
CA THR A 135 -2.37 -4.24 -20.56
C THR A 135 -0.91 -4.65 -20.41
N GLY A 136 -0.41 -4.73 -19.18
CA GLY A 136 0.97 -5.12 -18.88
C GLY A 136 1.13 -6.64 -18.70
N THR A 137 2.38 -7.07 -18.52
CA THR A 137 2.71 -8.48 -18.26
C THR A 137 2.54 -8.79 -16.78
N VAL A 138 1.81 -9.85 -16.45
CA VAL A 138 1.55 -10.24 -15.06
C VAL A 138 2.25 -11.56 -14.75
N TYR A 139 3.17 -11.52 -13.81
CA TYR A 139 3.84 -12.70 -13.27
C TYR A 139 3.32 -13.03 -11.86
N ASN A 140 3.16 -14.32 -11.58
CA ASN A 140 3.01 -14.81 -10.22
C ASN A 140 4.30 -15.54 -9.80
N MET A 141 4.90 -15.13 -8.69
CA MET A 141 6.09 -15.78 -8.14
C MET A 141 5.70 -16.98 -7.28
N ASN A 142 5.97 -18.18 -7.80
CA ASN A 142 5.69 -19.44 -7.12
C ASN A 142 6.47 -19.56 -5.81
N GLY A 143 5.80 -20.02 -4.75
CA GLY A 143 6.41 -20.16 -3.42
C GLY A 143 6.56 -18.85 -2.64
N GLY A 144 6.31 -17.71 -3.27
CA GLY A 144 6.34 -16.39 -2.62
C GLY A 144 7.68 -16.07 -1.96
N ILE A 145 7.66 -15.14 -0.99
CA ILE A 145 8.88 -14.72 -0.29
C ILE A 145 9.51 -15.84 0.54
N LYS A 146 8.75 -16.86 0.96
CA LYS A 146 9.32 -18.02 1.67
C LYS A 146 10.31 -18.79 0.80
N ALA A 147 9.92 -19.09 -0.44
CA ALA A 147 10.82 -19.75 -1.39
C ALA A 147 12.00 -18.84 -1.78
N TRP A 148 11.78 -17.53 -1.84
CA TRP A 148 12.84 -16.55 -2.12
C TRP A 148 13.93 -16.57 -1.04
N ILE A 149 13.52 -16.53 0.23
CA ILE A 149 14.43 -16.61 1.38
C ILE A 149 15.12 -17.98 1.44
N GLU A 150 14.39 -19.07 1.19
CA GLU A 150 14.96 -20.43 1.15
C GLU A 150 16.02 -20.58 0.06
N ALA A 151 15.84 -19.88 -1.07
CA ALA A 151 16.82 -19.82 -2.16
C ALA A 151 18.03 -18.92 -1.85
N GLY A 152 18.07 -18.25 -0.69
CA GLY A 152 19.17 -17.37 -0.28
C GLY A 152 19.22 -16.05 -1.04
N LEU A 153 18.11 -15.61 -1.62
CA LEU A 153 18.00 -14.36 -2.37
C LEU A 153 17.83 -13.16 -1.43
N PRO A 154 18.27 -11.95 -1.84
CA PRO A 154 18.38 -10.80 -0.96
C PRO A 154 17.01 -10.28 -0.47
N VAL A 155 16.98 -9.84 0.78
CA VAL A 155 15.80 -9.24 1.43
C VAL A 155 16.23 -8.02 2.24
N ARG A 156 15.27 -7.11 2.45
CA ARG A 156 15.45 -5.87 3.21
C ARG A 156 14.25 -5.65 4.13
N ASN A 157 14.44 -4.96 5.25
CA ASN A 157 13.40 -4.54 6.18
C ASN A 157 13.08 -3.05 5.99
N ASN A 158 11.94 -2.58 6.52
CA ASN A 158 11.58 -1.17 6.49
C ASN A 158 11.23 -0.67 7.90
N THR A 159 12.05 0.19 8.49
CA THR A 159 11.78 0.77 9.80
C THR A 159 11.28 2.21 9.63
N PRO A 160 10.21 2.62 10.33
CA PRO A 160 9.74 3.99 10.24
C PRO A 160 10.85 5.02 10.56
N PRO A 161 10.87 6.17 9.85
CA PRO A 161 11.79 7.26 10.14
C PRO A 161 11.60 7.82 11.56
N ASP A 162 12.59 8.58 12.05
CA ASP A 162 12.45 9.31 13.30
C ASP A 162 11.44 10.48 13.22
N ALA A 163 11.13 11.07 14.38
CA ALA A 163 10.30 12.27 14.43
C ALA A 163 11.05 13.44 13.77
N PRO A 164 10.44 14.17 12.82
CA PRO A 164 11.07 15.35 12.24
C PRO A 164 11.40 16.41 13.30
N THR A 165 12.62 16.95 13.25
CA THR A 165 12.91 18.23 13.88
C THR A 165 12.28 19.35 13.06
N VAL A 166 11.51 20.23 13.70
CA VAL A 166 10.80 21.33 13.04
C VAL A 166 11.24 22.65 13.66
N LYS A 167 11.82 23.54 12.86
CA LYS A 167 12.33 24.85 13.31
C LYS A 167 11.77 25.98 12.46
N GLY A 168 11.39 27.08 13.09
CA GLY A 168 10.83 28.24 12.39
C GLY A 168 10.23 29.24 13.35
N LYS A 169 9.44 30.18 12.81
CA LYS A 169 8.85 31.25 13.61
C LYS A 169 7.61 30.75 14.36
N VAL A 170 7.62 30.84 15.68
CA VAL A 170 6.46 30.43 16.51
C VAL A 170 5.37 31.50 16.55
N MET A 171 5.75 32.79 16.57
CA MET A 171 4.80 33.89 16.72
C MET A 171 4.70 34.72 15.44
N ILE A 172 3.55 34.65 14.78
CA ILE A 172 3.22 35.41 13.58
C ILE A 172 2.64 36.76 13.99
N HIS A 173 3.40 37.83 13.74
CA HIS A 173 3.00 39.19 14.11
C HIS A 173 2.37 39.96 12.95
N GLN A 174 2.63 39.51 11.72
CA GLN A 174 2.11 40.07 10.48
C GLN A 174 1.88 38.92 9.49
N PRO A 175 0.76 38.95 8.74
CA PRO A 175 0.52 38.00 7.67
C PRO A 175 1.65 37.99 6.66
N GLY A 176 1.97 36.83 6.11
CA GLY A 176 3.08 36.68 5.17
C GLY A 176 3.68 35.28 5.11
N PRO A 177 4.63 35.07 4.18
CA PRO A 177 5.37 33.82 4.09
C PRO A 177 6.42 33.72 5.20
N TYR A 178 6.54 32.53 5.78
CA TYR A 178 7.58 32.19 6.75
C TYR A 178 8.18 30.83 6.42
N ASN A 179 9.52 30.78 6.46
CA ASN A 179 10.26 29.56 6.20
C ASN A 179 10.39 28.71 7.46
N TYR A 180 10.17 27.41 7.29
CA TYR A 180 10.34 26.38 8.29
C TYR A 180 11.34 25.35 7.79
N LYS A 181 12.16 24.84 8.71
CA LYS A 181 13.18 23.83 8.47
C LYS A 181 12.72 22.50 9.03
N PHE A 182 12.87 21.46 8.23
CA PHE A 182 12.50 20.09 8.58
C PHE A 182 13.69 19.17 8.36
N LYS A 183 13.93 18.27 9.30
CA LYS A 183 14.96 17.22 9.19
C LYS A 183 14.58 16.01 10.02
N ALA A 184 14.61 14.84 9.39
CA ALA A 184 14.45 13.51 9.97
C ALA A 184 15.54 12.58 9.40
N THR A 185 15.73 11.43 10.04
CA THR A 185 16.58 10.34 9.57
C THR A 185 15.82 9.04 9.50
N ASP A 186 16.11 8.28 8.45
CA ASP A 186 15.65 6.92 8.23
C ASP A 186 16.72 5.91 8.66
N PRO A 187 16.39 4.84 9.42
CA PRO A 187 17.36 3.85 9.89
C PRO A 187 18.05 3.08 8.77
N GLU A 188 17.34 2.81 7.68
CA GLU A 188 17.86 2.14 6.50
C GLU A 188 18.32 3.10 5.40
N ASN A 189 18.39 4.40 5.74
CA ASN A 189 18.83 5.51 4.91
C ASN A 189 17.99 5.69 3.63
N ASP A 190 16.70 5.39 3.69
CA ASP A 190 15.75 5.64 2.61
C ASP A 190 15.47 7.13 2.41
N TYR A 191 15.00 7.48 1.20
CA TYR A 191 14.58 8.85 0.94
C TYR A 191 13.29 9.16 1.70
N LEU A 192 13.22 10.37 2.22
CA LEU A 192 12.15 10.86 3.06
C LEU A 192 11.36 11.99 2.40
N ARG A 193 10.04 11.92 2.51
CA ARG A 193 9.15 13.06 2.31
C ARG A 193 8.46 13.42 3.61
N TYR A 194 7.98 14.65 3.73
CA TYR A 194 7.34 15.15 4.95
C TYR A 194 5.87 15.45 4.68
N PHE A 195 4.99 14.94 5.54
CA PHE A 195 3.66 15.50 5.72
C PHE A 195 3.75 16.64 6.71
N ILE A 196 3.27 17.81 6.34
CA ILE A 196 3.30 19.01 7.18
C ILE A 196 1.87 19.48 7.40
N ASP A 197 1.43 19.50 8.66
CA ASP A 197 0.21 20.17 9.10
C ASP A 197 0.61 21.52 9.69
N TRP A 198 0.18 22.60 9.03
CA TRP A 198 0.51 23.95 9.46
C TRP A 198 -0.27 24.37 10.73
N GLY A 199 -1.39 23.71 11.03
CA GLY A 199 -2.24 24.01 12.18
C GLY A 199 -3.24 25.15 11.95
N ASP A 200 -3.38 25.62 10.71
CA ASP A 200 -4.40 26.58 10.26
C ASP A 200 -5.48 25.94 9.36
N GLY A 201 -5.50 24.60 9.32
CA GLY A 201 -6.39 23.82 8.45
C GLY A 201 -5.78 23.52 7.08
N THR A 202 -4.57 23.99 6.79
CA THR A 202 -3.82 23.62 5.58
C THR A 202 -2.72 22.60 5.88
N TYR A 203 -2.42 21.77 4.88
CA TYR A 203 -1.38 20.76 4.93
C TYR A 203 -0.73 20.57 3.56
N GLU A 204 0.47 20.00 3.55
CA GLU A 204 1.16 19.64 2.31
C GLU A 204 2.07 18.42 2.49
N TRP A 205 2.39 17.79 1.36
CA TRP A 205 3.44 16.78 1.25
C TRP A 205 4.60 17.36 0.46
N THR A 206 5.83 17.14 0.94
CA THR A 206 7.04 17.50 0.19
C THR A 206 7.40 16.40 -0.82
N ASP A 207 8.33 16.72 -1.71
CA ASP A 207 9.05 15.68 -2.47
C ASP A 207 9.96 14.84 -1.58
N TYR A 208 10.40 13.70 -2.12
CA TYR A 208 11.41 12.85 -1.50
C TYR A 208 12.79 13.51 -1.50
N ASN A 209 13.48 13.41 -0.37
CA ASN A 209 14.78 13.99 -0.09
C ASN A 209 15.66 12.97 0.62
N GLU A 210 16.98 13.09 0.50
CA GLU A 210 17.92 12.20 1.21
C GLU A 210 17.66 12.21 2.72
N SER A 211 17.72 11.03 3.35
CA SER A 211 17.70 10.88 4.82
C SER A 211 18.72 11.82 5.47
N GLY A 212 18.31 12.52 6.54
CA GLY A 212 19.17 13.46 7.27
C GLY A 212 19.39 14.81 6.61
N LYS A 213 18.87 15.05 5.41
CA LYS A 213 18.91 16.36 4.74
C LYS A 213 17.93 17.34 5.39
N GLU A 214 18.42 18.53 5.72
CA GLU A 214 17.55 19.64 6.15
C GLU A 214 16.91 20.28 4.92
N ILE A 215 15.58 20.34 4.90
CA ILE A 215 14.80 21.01 3.86
C ILE A 215 14.15 22.28 4.39
N ILE A 216 13.82 23.21 3.50
CA ILE A 216 13.14 24.47 3.83
C ILE A 216 11.81 24.50 3.06
N VAL A 217 10.71 24.69 3.79
CA VAL A 217 9.36 24.87 3.23
C VAL A 217 8.81 26.21 3.70
N SER A 218 8.22 26.97 2.78
CA SER A 218 7.63 28.28 3.05
C SER A 218 6.12 28.16 3.18
N HIS A 219 5.55 28.63 4.31
CA HIS A 219 4.11 28.71 4.50
C HIS A 219 3.62 30.15 4.64
N TYR A 220 2.49 30.47 4.01
CA TYR A 220 1.87 31.78 4.11
C TYR A 220 0.81 31.80 5.21
N TRP A 221 1.02 32.63 6.23
CA TRP A 221 0.08 32.82 7.32
C TRP A 221 -0.83 34.00 7.04
N ASN A 222 -2.15 33.77 6.98
CA ASN A 222 -3.14 34.84 6.79
C ASN A 222 -3.42 35.63 8.07
N ASP A 223 -3.30 34.96 9.22
CA ASP A 223 -3.62 35.52 10.53
C ASP A 223 -2.39 35.67 11.42
N LYS A 224 -2.49 36.59 12.37
CA LYS A 224 -1.52 36.74 13.45
C LYS A 224 -1.83 35.70 14.52
N GLY A 225 -0.80 35.17 15.18
CA GLY A 225 -0.99 34.19 16.24
C GLY A 225 0.20 33.28 16.45
N THR A 226 -0.05 32.14 17.09
CA THR A 226 0.96 31.11 17.33
C THR A 226 0.88 30.06 16.23
N ALA A 227 1.98 29.86 15.51
CA ALA A 227 2.13 28.77 14.56
C ALA A 227 2.18 27.42 15.30
N MET A 228 1.40 26.45 14.84
CA MET A 228 1.22 25.14 15.50
C MET A 228 1.73 23.98 14.64
N VAL A 229 2.79 24.22 13.87
CA VAL A 229 3.29 23.29 12.83
C VAL A 229 3.66 21.93 13.43
N VAL A 230 3.11 20.88 12.81
CA VAL A 230 3.37 19.46 13.08
C VAL A 230 3.85 18.82 11.78
N ALA A 231 4.81 17.91 11.86
CA ALA A 231 5.25 17.15 10.69
C ALA A 231 5.48 15.69 11.00
N ARG A 232 5.37 14.82 9.99
CA ARG A 232 5.75 13.40 10.03
C ARG A 232 6.62 13.09 8.82
N ALA A 233 7.64 12.25 8.98
CA ALA A 233 8.47 11.77 7.88
C ALA A 233 7.95 10.42 7.37
N ASN A 234 7.97 10.23 6.06
CA ASN A 234 7.57 9.02 5.36
C ASN A 234 8.70 8.57 4.43
N ASP A 235 9.12 7.31 4.54
CA ASP A 235 10.14 6.74 3.67
C ASP A 235 9.60 6.32 2.29
N THR A 236 10.52 5.90 1.43
CA THR A 236 10.24 5.49 0.04
C THR A 236 9.41 4.21 -0.05
N TYR A 237 9.40 3.39 1.01
CA TYR A 237 8.67 2.13 1.11
C TYR A 237 7.37 2.25 1.93
N GLY A 238 7.00 3.49 2.27
CA GLY A 238 5.70 3.84 2.83
C GLY A 238 5.61 3.84 4.36
N ALA A 239 6.65 3.50 5.12
CA ALA A 239 6.54 3.58 6.58
C ALA A 239 6.56 5.03 7.06
N LEU A 240 5.73 5.32 8.07
CA LEU A 240 5.42 6.68 8.52
C LEU A 240 5.86 6.86 9.97
N GLY A 241 6.85 7.73 10.15
CA GLY A 241 7.41 8.07 11.45
C GLY A 241 6.44 8.81 12.39
N PRO A 242 6.83 9.00 13.66
CA PRO A 242 6.04 9.74 14.65
C PRO A 242 5.99 11.25 14.35
N GLU A 243 5.13 11.96 15.08
CA GLU A 243 4.99 13.41 14.98
C GLU A 243 6.20 14.18 15.54
N GLY A 244 6.72 15.09 14.73
CA GLY A 244 7.61 16.18 15.09
C GLY A 244 6.83 17.49 15.25
N TYR A 245 7.24 18.33 16.19
CA TYR A 245 6.57 19.59 16.49
C TYR A 245 7.51 20.77 16.34
N LEU A 246 6.97 21.92 15.94
CA LEU A 246 7.70 23.18 15.92
C LEU A 246 8.35 23.45 17.29
N GLU A 247 9.67 23.47 17.31
CA GLU A 247 10.44 23.80 18.50
C GLU A 247 10.20 25.26 18.87
N TRP A 248 9.79 25.51 20.11
CA TRP A 248 9.82 26.85 20.66
C TRP A 248 11.21 27.17 21.17
N SER A 249 11.85 28.20 20.60
CA SER A 249 13.07 28.78 21.17
C SER A 249 12.76 29.32 22.55
N LYS A 250 13.35 28.67 23.56
CA LYS A 250 13.10 28.86 24.97
C LYS A 250 14.09 29.88 25.54
N ASP A 251 13.93 31.15 25.17
CA ASP A 251 14.55 32.25 25.94
C ASP A 251 13.70 32.67 27.15
N ASP A 252 12.63 31.94 27.49
CA ASP A 252 12.07 32.02 28.85
C ASP A 252 11.48 30.71 29.36
N ASN A 253 11.76 30.44 30.63
CA ASN A 253 11.54 29.18 31.32
C ASN A 253 10.06 28.76 31.42
N LYS A 254 9.58 27.93 30.47
CA LYS A 254 8.58 26.85 30.68
C LYS A 254 8.47 25.99 29.42
N LYS A 255 8.95 24.74 29.48
CA LYS A 255 8.67 23.74 28.44
C LYS A 255 7.23 23.25 28.65
N LYS A 256 6.54 22.99 27.53
CA LYS A 256 5.25 22.29 27.36
C LYS A 256 4.08 23.22 27.05
N ILE A 257 3.74 23.33 25.77
CA ILE A 257 2.34 23.53 25.38
C ILE A 257 1.67 22.16 25.56
N ILE A 258 0.85 22.03 26.60
CA ILE A 258 -0.07 20.90 26.73
C ILE A 258 -1.20 21.20 25.73
N ARG A 259 -1.24 20.51 24.60
CA ARG A 259 -2.48 20.39 23.85
C ARG A 259 -3.44 19.57 24.71
N ASN A 260 -4.65 20.06 24.94
CA ASN A 260 -5.79 19.15 25.09
C ASN A 260 -5.92 18.47 23.72
N ILE A 261 -5.23 17.34 23.56
CA ILE A 261 -5.24 16.54 22.34
C ILE A 261 -6.65 16.00 22.19
N VAL A 262 -7.43 16.55 21.26
CA VAL A 262 -8.38 15.71 20.54
C VAL A 262 -7.48 14.85 19.65
N PRO A 263 -7.39 13.53 19.87
CA PRO A 263 -6.53 12.70 19.04
C PRO A 263 -6.96 12.85 17.60
N TYR A 264 -5.99 13.11 16.72
CA TYR A 264 -6.14 12.86 15.30
C TYR A 264 -6.56 11.39 15.18
N LYS A 265 -7.83 11.17 14.86
CA LYS A 265 -8.36 9.84 14.60
C LYS A 265 -7.88 9.46 13.21
N ASP A 266 -7.40 8.23 13.06
CA ASP A 266 -7.06 7.55 11.79
C ASP A 266 -8.20 7.54 10.73
N GLU A 267 -9.28 8.28 10.94
CA GLU A 267 -10.46 8.36 10.07
C GLU A 267 -10.20 9.18 8.78
N ASP A 268 -9.09 9.92 8.66
CA ASP A 268 -8.77 10.71 7.46
C ASP A 268 -8.09 9.93 6.31
N LYS A 269 -7.86 8.61 6.48
CA LYS A 269 -7.64 7.71 5.31
C LYS A 269 -8.88 7.64 4.37
N LEU A 270 -10.00 8.28 4.73
CA LEU A 270 -11.24 8.33 3.94
C LEU A 270 -11.45 9.61 3.09
N GLN A 271 -10.56 10.59 3.12
CA GLN A 271 -10.76 11.86 2.38
C GLN A 271 -10.29 11.83 0.90
N PHE A 272 -9.64 10.75 0.44
CA PHE A 272 -9.36 10.56 -1.00
C PHE A 272 -10.59 10.10 -1.81
N LYS A 273 -11.80 10.12 -1.24
CA LYS A 273 -13.01 9.55 -1.87
C LYS A 273 -13.73 10.44 -2.89
N HIS A 274 -13.24 11.65 -3.17
CA HIS A 274 -13.99 12.57 -4.01
C HIS A 274 -13.14 13.36 -5.01
N ILE A 275 -12.41 12.66 -5.88
CA ILE A 275 -12.09 13.20 -7.21
C ILE A 275 -12.29 12.10 -8.26
N PHE A 276 -13.51 12.02 -8.82
CA PHE A 276 -13.84 11.96 -10.25
C PHE A 276 -15.25 11.35 -10.49
N PRO A 277 -16.09 11.99 -11.33
CA PRO A 277 -17.39 11.48 -11.71
C PRO A 277 -17.30 10.59 -12.97
N LEU A 278 -18.31 9.71 -13.12
CA LEU A 278 -18.69 8.95 -14.32
C LEU A 278 -17.90 7.67 -14.66
N ILE A 279 -18.19 6.56 -13.96
CA ILE A 279 -18.56 5.30 -14.64
C ILE A 279 -19.74 4.68 -13.90
N LYS A 280 -20.95 5.10 -14.27
CA LYS A 280 -22.17 4.32 -13.97
C LYS A 280 -22.16 3.11 -14.89
N GLY A 281 -21.96 1.94 -14.29
CA GLY A 281 -22.38 0.67 -14.86
C GLY A 281 -21.21 -0.24 -15.20
N TYR A 282 -20.77 -1.03 -14.23
CA TYR A 282 -20.71 -2.48 -14.39
C TYR A 282 -20.89 -3.14 -13.01
N PHE A 283 -21.46 -4.32 -13.02
CA PHE A 283 -22.20 -4.93 -11.92
C PHE A 283 -21.36 -5.33 -10.69
N ILE A 284 -21.83 -4.87 -9.53
CA ILE A 284 -22.04 -5.59 -8.25
C ILE A 284 -21.61 -7.07 -8.24
N ILE A 285 -20.46 -7.37 -7.63
CA ILE A 285 -20.30 -8.48 -6.68
C ILE A 285 -19.49 -7.96 -5.49
N ARG A 286 -20.19 -7.53 -4.44
CA ARG A 286 -19.57 -7.25 -3.14
C ARG A 286 -19.23 -8.57 -2.46
N ALA A 287 -18.02 -9.07 -2.67
CA ALA A 287 -17.38 -9.92 -1.66
C ALA A 287 -16.75 -8.99 -0.63
N LYS A 288 -17.35 -8.90 0.56
CA LYS A 288 -16.65 -8.42 1.76
C LYS A 288 -15.55 -9.45 2.06
N ILE A 289 -14.36 -9.25 1.50
CA ILE A 289 -13.16 -9.89 1.99
C ILE A 289 -12.62 -8.92 3.04
N PHE A 290 -12.82 -9.28 4.31
CA PHE A 290 -12.03 -8.70 5.39
C PHE A 290 -10.60 -9.20 5.16
N PHE A 291 -9.70 -8.28 4.86
CA PHE A 291 -8.26 -8.45 5.05
C PHE A 291 -7.93 -8.16 6.52
#